data_AF-A0A3G6IZC6-F1
#
_entry.id   AF-A0A3G6IZC6-F1
#
_cell.length_a   1.000
_cell.length_b   1.000
_cell.length_c   1.000
_cell.angle_alpha   90.00
_cell.angle_beta   90.00
_cell.angle_gamma   90.00
#
_symmetry.space_group_name_H-M   'P 1'
#
loop_
_entity.id
_entity.type
_entity.pdbx_description
1 polymer ?
#
loop_
_entity_poly.entity_id
_entity_poly.type
_entity_poly.pdbx_seq_one_letter_code
_entity_poly.pdbx_strand_id
1 'polypeptide(L)'
;MAYRVHSKQWKTERDALEVEGKRRCTGCKRVRALTQFHNDKHGYHGIHSRCKACVKARQQVWRSGDASLRSKVKYARDHAKQRGKPVEAFTAPELLEHWRQQGLEPGRCAYTGAVIEQLTGRTQEALQLDHVTPLSDPETPGTTLGNLVPTSRGFNEFKNSRHFVVAVAEWHKQNRSNNQPPEALLNYSHSTWSDTPYRGEPVEAVLSGLTSGNEGEDYPD
;
A
#
# COMPACT_ATOMS: atom_id res chain seq x y z
N MET A 1 -15.10 7.49 -32.71
CA MET A 1 -16.22 7.79 -31.79
C MET A 1 -16.15 6.87 -30.57
N ALA A 2 -16.09 7.41 -29.36
CA ALA A 2 -16.07 6.60 -28.14
C ALA A 2 -17.50 6.15 -27.78
N TYR A 3 -17.76 4.85 -27.89
CA TYR A 3 -19.09 4.28 -27.69
C TYR A 3 -19.45 4.19 -26.19
N ARG A 4 -20.51 4.89 -25.76
CA ARG A 4 -21.04 4.77 -24.38
C ARG A 4 -21.77 3.43 -24.23
N VAL A 5 -21.41 2.65 -23.21
CA VAL A 5 -21.93 1.28 -22.95
C VAL A 5 -23.45 1.25 -22.64
N HIS A 6 -24.08 2.41 -22.45
CA HIS A 6 -25.52 2.53 -22.18
C HIS A 6 -26.30 3.24 -23.29
N SER A 7 -25.69 3.51 -24.45
CA SER A 7 -26.41 4.13 -25.57
C SER A 7 -27.46 3.19 -26.16
N LYS A 8 -28.49 3.76 -26.80
CA LYS A 8 -29.48 2.99 -27.58
C LYS A 8 -28.79 2.13 -28.63
N GLN A 9 -27.79 2.71 -29.30
CA GLN A 9 -26.97 2.05 -30.31
C GLN A 9 -26.25 0.80 -29.76
N TRP A 10 -25.77 0.83 -28.51
CA TRP A 10 -25.11 -0.32 -27.86
C TRP A 10 -26.06 -1.47 -27.59
N LYS A 11 -27.29 -1.15 -27.18
CA LYS A 11 -28.33 -2.17 -26.95
C LYS A 11 -28.67 -2.86 -28.28
N THR A 12 -28.96 -2.09 -29.32
CA THR A 12 -29.26 -2.62 -30.66
C THR A 12 -28.12 -3.45 -31.23
N GLU A 13 -26.87 -2.98 -31.15
CA GLU A 13 -25.70 -3.74 -31.60
C GLU A 13 -25.55 -5.06 -30.82
N ARG A 14 -25.70 -5.00 -29.49
CA ARG A 14 -25.56 -6.18 -28.64
C ARG A 14 -26.61 -7.24 -28.98
N ASP A 15 -27.87 -6.83 -29.17
CA ASP A 15 -28.96 -7.74 -29.49
C ASP A 15 -28.77 -8.35 -30.89
N ALA A 16 -28.29 -7.57 -31.88
CA ALA A 16 -27.95 -8.08 -33.20
C ALA A 16 -26.79 -9.10 -33.17
N LEU A 17 -25.72 -8.79 -32.42
CA LEU A 17 -24.59 -9.71 -32.27
C LEU A 17 -24.97 -11.01 -31.55
N GLU A 18 -25.94 -10.97 -30.64
CA GLU A 18 -26.39 -12.14 -29.91
C GLU A 18 -27.10 -13.16 -30.80
N VAL A 19 -27.87 -12.69 -31.79
CA VAL A 19 -28.46 -13.54 -32.85
C VAL A 19 -27.36 -14.30 -33.61
N GLU A 20 -26.19 -13.69 -33.80
CA GLU A 20 -25.01 -14.32 -34.41
C GLU A 20 -24.17 -15.16 -33.43
N GLY A 21 -24.60 -15.33 -32.17
CA GLY A 21 -23.82 -16.02 -31.14
C GLY A 21 -22.54 -15.28 -30.75
N LYS A 22 -22.51 -13.94 -30.88
CA LYS A 22 -21.37 -13.08 -30.60
C LYS A 22 -21.71 -11.97 -29.60
N ARG A 23 -20.68 -11.30 -29.08
CA ARG A 23 -20.81 -10.12 -28.22
C ARG A 23 -19.58 -9.23 -28.29
N ARG A 24 -19.79 -7.91 -28.21
CA ARG A 24 -18.71 -6.93 -28.05
C ARG A 24 -18.26 -6.84 -26.59
N CYS A 25 -16.97 -7.08 -26.34
CA CYS A 25 -16.40 -6.97 -25.01
C CYS A 25 -16.32 -5.50 -24.55
N THR A 26 -16.85 -5.17 -23.36
CA THR A 26 -16.77 -3.79 -22.83
C THR A 26 -15.35 -3.38 -22.42
N GLY A 27 -14.45 -4.33 -22.20
CA GLY A 27 -13.03 -4.11 -21.89
C GLY A 27 -12.21 -3.80 -23.14
N CYS A 28 -11.94 -4.80 -23.97
CA CYS A 28 -11.09 -4.65 -25.16
C CYS A 28 -11.82 -4.19 -26.43
N LYS A 29 -13.14 -3.98 -26.39
CA LYS A 29 -13.98 -3.50 -27.50
C LYS A 29 -14.05 -4.40 -28.74
N ARG A 30 -13.44 -5.59 -28.72
CA ARG A 30 -13.51 -6.58 -29.80
C ARG A 30 -14.80 -7.41 -29.72
N VAL A 31 -15.38 -7.74 -30.88
CA VAL A 31 -16.48 -8.71 -31.01
C VAL A 31 -15.90 -10.13 -30.94
N ARG A 32 -16.51 -10.99 -30.11
CA ARG A 32 -16.07 -12.39 -29.91
C ARG A 32 -17.29 -13.29 -29.78
N ALA A 33 -17.14 -14.59 -30.03
CA ALA A 33 -18.19 -15.59 -29.77
C ALA A 33 -18.61 -15.60 -28.29
N LEU A 34 -19.88 -15.92 -28.00
CA LEU A 34 -20.41 -15.99 -26.63
C LEU A 34 -19.63 -16.98 -25.75
N THR A 35 -19.08 -18.06 -26.33
CA THR A 35 -18.20 -19.03 -25.64
C THR A 35 -16.92 -18.42 -25.07
N GLN A 36 -16.52 -17.24 -25.54
CA GLN A 36 -15.36 -16.48 -25.06
C GLN A 36 -15.70 -15.54 -23.88
N PHE A 37 -16.91 -15.65 -23.34
CA PHE A 37 -17.36 -14.91 -22.16
C PHE A 37 -17.69 -15.89 -21.02
N HIS A 38 -17.72 -15.40 -19.78
CA HIS A 38 -18.15 -16.18 -18.62
C HIS A 38 -19.67 -16.08 -18.46
N ASN A 39 -20.27 -17.11 -17.87
CA ASN A 39 -21.65 -17.05 -17.38
C ASN A 39 -21.68 -16.14 -16.14
N ASP A 40 -22.66 -15.24 -16.11
CA ASP A 40 -22.89 -14.30 -15.03
C ASP A 40 -24.39 -14.10 -14.87
N LYS A 41 -24.97 -14.59 -13.77
CA LYS A 41 -26.41 -14.53 -13.50
C LYS A 41 -26.97 -13.11 -13.44
N HIS A 42 -26.11 -12.11 -13.23
CA HIS A 42 -26.48 -10.69 -13.24
C HIS A 42 -26.14 -9.99 -14.56
N GLY A 43 -25.47 -10.71 -15.47
CA GLY A 43 -25.18 -10.26 -16.82
C GLY A 43 -26.42 -10.29 -17.71
N TYR A 44 -26.42 -9.44 -18.74
CA TYR A 44 -27.44 -9.49 -19.78
C TYR A 44 -27.45 -10.88 -20.43
N HIS A 45 -28.63 -11.53 -20.42
CA HIS A 45 -28.86 -12.94 -20.82
C HIS A 45 -27.92 -13.93 -20.15
N GLY A 46 -27.55 -13.69 -18.88
CA GLY A 46 -26.70 -14.62 -18.14
C GLY A 46 -25.24 -14.60 -18.59
N ILE A 47 -24.82 -13.64 -19.42
CA ILE A 47 -23.47 -13.55 -19.98
C ILE A 47 -22.75 -12.28 -19.51
N HIS A 48 -21.51 -12.46 -19.06
CA HIS A 48 -20.66 -11.39 -18.57
C HIS A 48 -20.31 -10.37 -19.68
N SER A 49 -20.18 -9.08 -19.32
CA SER A 49 -19.95 -8.02 -20.32
C SER A 49 -18.52 -7.94 -20.88
N ARG A 50 -17.56 -8.59 -20.22
CA ARG A 50 -16.15 -8.69 -20.64
C ARG A 50 -15.78 -10.13 -20.99
N CYS A 51 -14.94 -10.30 -22.00
CA CYS A 51 -14.44 -11.62 -22.40
C CYS A 51 -13.50 -12.22 -21.36
N LYS A 52 -13.35 -13.56 -21.41
CA LYS A 52 -12.46 -14.36 -20.55
C LYS A 52 -11.04 -13.80 -20.50
N ALA A 53 -10.48 -13.38 -21.64
CA ALA A 53 -9.15 -12.78 -21.71
C ALA A 53 -9.04 -11.47 -20.91
N CYS A 54 -10.02 -10.58 -21.01
CA CYS A 54 -10.04 -9.34 -20.21
C CYS A 54 -10.24 -9.61 -18.72
N VAL A 55 -11.03 -10.64 -18.37
CA VAL A 55 -11.20 -11.06 -16.98
C VAL A 55 -9.88 -11.62 -16.43
N LYS A 56 -9.20 -12.50 -17.17
CA LYS A 56 -7.90 -13.06 -16.80
C LYS A 56 -6.82 -11.98 -16.65
N ALA A 57 -6.72 -11.06 -17.62
CA ALA A 57 -5.77 -9.94 -17.54
C ALA A 57 -6.05 -9.05 -16.33
N ARG A 58 -7.32 -8.75 -16.04
CA ARG A 58 -7.70 -8.05 -14.82
C ARG A 58 -7.24 -8.84 -13.58
N GLN A 59 -7.58 -10.12 -13.49
CA GLN A 59 -7.17 -10.98 -12.37
C GLN A 59 -5.64 -11.06 -12.21
N GLN A 60 -4.87 -11.06 -13.30
CA GLN A 60 -3.41 -11.00 -13.24
C GLN A 60 -2.92 -9.70 -12.60
N VAL A 61 -3.51 -8.54 -12.94
CA VAL A 61 -3.21 -7.26 -12.27
C VAL A 61 -3.61 -7.28 -10.79
N TRP A 62 -4.68 -8.00 -10.42
CA TRP A 62 -5.02 -8.22 -9.01
C TRP A 62 -4.01 -9.11 -8.29
N ARG A 63 -3.52 -10.15 -8.97
CA ARG A 63 -2.53 -11.09 -8.44
C ARG A 63 -1.11 -10.52 -8.39
N SER A 64 -0.78 -9.55 -9.24
CA SER A 64 0.55 -8.92 -9.29
C SER A 64 0.78 -7.87 -8.20
N GLY A 65 -0.10 -7.76 -7.19
CA GLY A 65 0.05 -6.79 -6.09
C GLY A 65 -0.33 -5.34 -6.44
N ASP A 66 -0.28 -4.95 -7.71
CA ASP A 66 -0.55 -3.60 -8.22
C ASP A 66 -1.98 -3.09 -7.91
N ALA A 67 -2.99 -3.95 -8.07
CA ALA A 67 -4.36 -3.59 -7.69
C ALA A 67 -4.52 -3.47 -6.16
N SER A 68 -3.67 -4.18 -5.40
CA SER A 68 -3.66 -4.12 -3.94
C SER A 68 -3.14 -2.76 -3.47
N LEU A 69 -2.05 -2.26 -4.07
CA LEU A 69 -1.49 -0.96 -3.76
C LEU A 69 -2.45 0.17 -4.12
N ARG A 70 -3.06 0.14 -5.32
CA ARG A 70 -4.09 1.12 -5.71
C ARG A 70 -5.25 1.19 -4.72
N SER A 71 -5.71 0.03 -4.25
CA SER A 71 -6.79 -0.05 -3.27
C SER A 71 -6.38 0.50 -1.91
N LYS A 72 -5.14 0.23 -1.47
CA LYS A 72 -4.58 0.77 -0.22
C LYS A 72 -4.39 2.29 -0.28
N VAL A 73 -3.87 2.82 -1.39
CA VAL A 73 -3.75 4.27 -1.60
C VAL A 73 -5.14 4.93 -1.56
N LYS A 74 -6.12 4.34 -2.25
CA LYS A 74 -7.51 4.84 -2.18
C LYS A 74 -8.03 4.86 -0.74
N TYR A 75 -7.85 3.75 -0.01
CA TYR A 75 -8.30 3.63 1.38
C TYR A 75 -7.63 4.67 2.29
N ALA A 76 -6.31 4.85 2.19
CA ALA A 76 -5.57 5.86 2.96
C ALA A 76 -6.10 7.29 2.70
N ARG A 77 -6.45 7.60 1.45
CA ARG A 77 -7.05 8.89 1.09
C ARG A 77 -8.45 9.07 1.67
N ASP A 78 -9.30 8.05 1.54
CA ASP A 78 -10.67 8.11 2.06
C ASP A 78 -10.64 8.31 3.59
N HIS A 79 -9.73 7.62 4.29
CA HIS A 79 -9.55 7.76 5.74
C HIS A 79 -9.06 9.15 6.15
N ALA A 80 -8.09 9.73 5.44
CA ALA A 80 -7.63 11.09 5.71
C ALA A 80 -8.75 12.12 5.49
N LYS A 81 -9.52 11.98 4.40
CA LYS A 81 -10.69 12.84 4.12
C LYS A 81 -11.74 12.78 5.21
N GLN A 82 -12.08 11.58 5.68
CA GLN A 82 -13.04 11.40 6.79
C GLN A 82 -12.60 12.08 8.08
N ARG A 83 -11.29 12.26 8.28
CA ARG A 83 -10.69 12.94 9.44
C ARG A 83 -10.39 14.42 9.19
N GLY A 84 -10.78 14.98 8.05
CA GLY A 84 -10.49 16.37 7.68
C GLY A 84 -8.99 16.66 7.50
N LYS A 85 -8.18 15.64 7.21
CA LYS A 85 -6.73 15.78 7.03
C LYS A 85 -6.35 16.05 5.57
N PRO A 86 -5.19 16.69 5.30
CA PRO A 86 -4.75 16.96 3.94
C PRO A 86 -4.62 15.68 3.09
N VAL A 87 -4.90 15.79 1.80
CA VAL A 87 -4.77 14.68 0.85
C VAL A 87 -4.19 15.19 -0.46
N GLU A 88 -3.04 14.61 -0.84
CA GLU A 88 -2.40 14.84 -2.12
C GLU A 88 -2.96 13.90 -3.21
N ALA A 89 -3.05 14.42 -4.43
CA ALA A 89 -3.42 13.67 -5.61
C ALA A 89 -2.16 13.03 -6.25
N PHE A 90 -2.05 11.70 -6.15
CA PHE A 90 -1.04 10.88 -6.83
C PHE A 90 -1.61 9.51 -7.23
N THR A 91 -0.84 8.70 -7.92
CA THR A 91 -1.19 7.36 -8.39
C THR A 91 -0.31 6.33 -7.71
N ALA A 92 -0.71 5.05 -7.72
CA ALA A 92 0.13 3.99 -7.17
C ALA A 92 1.52 3.90 -7.88
N PRO A 93 1.63 4.06 -9.21
CA PRO A 93 2.94 4.15 -9.87
C PRO A 93 3.80 5.33 -9.40
N GLU A 94 3.21 6.51 -9.18
CA GLU A 94 3.95 7.67 -8.64
C GLU A 94 4.45 7.41 -7.21
N LEU A 95 3.67 6.71 -6.38
CA LEU A 95 4.13 6.28 -5.04
C LEU A 95 5.29 5.28 -5.11
N LEU A 96 5.22 4.29 -6.00
CA LEU A 96 6.30 3.33 -6.20
C LEU A 96 7.58 4.01 -6.68
N GLU A 97 7.45 4.95 -7.62
CA GLU A 97 8.58 5.72 -8.13
C GLU A 97 9.19 6.61 -7.04
N HIS A 98 8.35 7.27 -6.24
CA HIS A 98 8.81 8.03 -5.08
C HIS A 98 9.59 7.15 -4.09
N TRP A 99 9.04 5.98 -3.72
CA TRP A 99 9.75 5.03 -2.85
C TRP A 99 11.09 4.60 -3.44
N ARG A 100 11.14 4.29 -4.74
CA ARG A 100 12.38 3.93 -5.42
C ARG A 100 13.43 5.05 -5.33
N GLN A 101 13.03 6.31 -5.50
CA GLN A 101 13.91 7.48 -5.38
C GLN A 101 14.44 7.67 -3.95
N GLN A 102 13.66 7.26 -2.94
CA GLN A 102 14.06 7.31 -1.53
C GLN A 102 14.80 6.04 -1.06
N GLY A 103 15.08 5.08 -1.95
CA GLY A 103 15.71 3.81 -1.59
C GLY A 103 14.81 2.85 -0.82
N LEU A 104 13.49 3.04 -0.87
CA LEU A 104 12.50 2.15 -0.25
C LEU A 104 12.06 1.06 -1.21
N GLU A 105 12.07 -0.19 -0.74
CA GLU A 105 11.59 -1.34 -1.49
C GLU A 105 10.14 -1.68 -1.10
N PRO A 106 9.19 -1.77 -2.05
CA PRO A 106 7.80 -2.15 -1.74
C PRO A 106 7.65 -3.52 -1.07
N GLY A 107 8.62 -4.41 -1.28
CA GLY A 107 8.68 -5.75 -0.68
C GLY A 107 9.34 -5.79 0.70
N ARG A 108 9.66 -4.63 1.30
CA ARG A 108 10.26 -4.56 2.63
C ARG A 108 9.57 -3.53 3.50
N CYS A 109 9.51 -3.81 4.79
CA CYS A 109 9.07 -2.84 5.78
C CYS A 109 10.10 -1.71 5.84
N ALA A 110 9.65 -0.49 5.59
CA ALA A 110 10.50 0.69 5.65
C ALA A 110 11.18 0.79 7.03
N TYR A 111 10.45 0.46 8.09
CA TYR A 111 10.93 0.60 9.46
C TYR A 111 11.89 -0.50 9.93
N THR A 112 11.61 -1.75 9.57
CA THR A 112 12.31 -2.91 10.15
C THR A 112 13.15 -3.69 9.13
N GLY A 113 13.09 -3.32 7.85
CA GLY A 113 13.74 -4.05 6.74
C GLY A 113 13.17 -5.45 6.46
N ALA A 114 12.21 -5.92 7.28
CA ALA A 114 11.61 -7.23 7.17
C ALA A 114 10.91 -7.41 5.82
N VAL A 115 11.03 -8.61 5.23
CA VAL A 115 10.36 -8.94 3.97
C VAL A 115 8.85 -8.89 4.18
N ILE A 116 8.17 -8.21 3.26
CA ILE A 116 6.73 -8.07 3.22
C ILE A 116 6.15 -9.03 2.20
N GLU A 117 5.10 -9.73 2.58
CA GLU A 117 4.26 -10.48 1.65
C GLU A 117 3.42 -9.50 0.81
N GLN A 118 3.72 -9.44 -0.49
CA GLN A 118 3.06 -8.54 -1.44
C GLN A 118 1.58 -8.90 -1.72
N LEU A 119 1.08 -10.01 -1.18
CA LEU A 119 -0.24 -10.56 -1.44
C LEU A 119 -1.13 -10.45 -0.21
N THR A 120 -2.36 -9.96 -0.40
CA THR A 120 -3.66 -10.14 0.31
C THR A 120 -3.73 -10.67 1.76
N GLY A 121 -2.64 -10.63 2.50
CA GLY A 121 -2.44 -11.44 3.69
C GLY A 121 -3.27 -10.95 4.84
N ARG A 122 -3.88 -11.91 5.54
CA ARG A 122 -4.27 -11.77 6.95
C ARG A 122 -3.08 -12.14 7.85
N THR A 123 -1.86 -12.09 7.33
CA THR A 123 -0.59 -12.41 7.97
C THR A 123 0.06 -11.13 8.53
N GLN A 124 0.98 -11.27 9.48
CA GLN A 124 1.66 -10.14 10.11
C GLN A 124 2.61 -9.45 9.12
N GLU A 125 3.03 -10.16 8.09
CA GLU A 125 3.97 -9.78 7.04
C GLU A 125 3.27 -9.13 5.84
N ALA A 126 1.93 -9.06 5.85
CA ALA A 126 1.17 -8.50 4.74
C ALA A 126 1.45 -7.00 4.54
N LEU A 127 1.61 -6.58 3.28
CA LEU A 127 1.83 -5.18 2.93
C LEU A 127 0.72 -4.28 3.48
N GLN A 128 1.10 -3.21 4.18
CA GLN A 128 0.26 -2.07 4.53
C GLN A 128 0.95 -0.76 4.14
N LEU A 129 0.15 0.30 4.06
CA LEU A 129 0.65 1.66 3.92
C LEU A 129 0.53 2.30 5.29
N ASP A 130 1.65 2.76 5.82
CA ASP A 130 1.67 3.53 7.06
C ASP A 130 1.84 5.00 6.77
N HIS A 131 1.17 5.82 7.59
CA HIS A 131 1.42 7.23 7.70
C HIS A 131 2.58 7.45 8.68
N VAL A 132 3.76 7.85 8.19
CA VAL A 132 4.96 8.08 9.02
C VAL A 132 4.61 8.98 10.21
N THR A 133 3.96 10.10 9.91
CA THR A 133 3.26 10.96 10.87
C THR A 133 1.79 10.54 10.93
N PRO A 134 1.29 9.98 12.05
CA PRO A 134 -0.06 9.48 12.17
C PRO A 134 -1.12 10.53 11.82
N LEU A 135 -2.25 10.10 11.24
CA LEU A 135 -3.37 11.00 10.94
C LEU A 135 -4.03 11.62 12.19
N SER A 136 -3.80 11.06 13.38
CA SER A 136 -4.25 11.64 14.65
C SER A 136 -3.44 12.86 15.06
N ASP A 137 -2.23 13.03 14.52
CA ASP A 137 -1.38 14.17 14.83
C ASP A 137 -2.00 15.47 14.27
N PRO A 138 -2.08 16.56 15.06
CA PRO A 138 -2.57 17.85 14.59
C PRO A 138 -1.79 18.40 13.40
N GLU A 139 -0.47 18.21 13.37
CA GLU A 139 0.46 18.73 12.36
C GLU A 139 0.75 17.71 11.24
N THR A 140 -0.01 16.61 11.19
CA THR A 140 0.15 15.59 10.15
C THR A 140 0.13 16.19 8.75
N PRO A 141 1.10 15.85 7.87
CA PRO A 141 1.04 16.17 6.46
C PRO A 141 -0.17 15.53 5.75
N GLY A 142 -0.85 14.57 6.40
CA GLY A 142 -1.98 13.85 5.84
C GLY A 142 -1.54 12.73 4.89
N THR A 143 -2.34 12.45 3.87
CA THR A 143 -2.01 11.41 2.89
C THR A 143 -1.26 12.02 1.70
N THR A 144 0.07 12.01 1.77
CA THR A 144 1.01 12.54 0.76
C THR A 144 2.00 11.45 0.31
N LEU A 145 2.76 11.71 -0.77
CA LEU A 145 3.84 10.81 -1.19
C LEU A 145 4.88 10.61 -0.08
N GLY A 146 5.30 11.70 0.57
CA GLY A 146 6.34 11.69 1.61
C GLY A 146 5.87 11.18 2.98
N ASN A 147 4.56 11.09 3.22
CA ASN A 147 4.04 10.57 4.49
C ASN A 147 3.58 9.11 4.39
N LEU A 148 3.63 8.47 3.21
CA LEU A 148 3.27 7.07 3.04
C LEU A 148 4.49 6.18 2.79
N VAL A 149 4.62 5.10 3.57
CA VAL A 149 5.71 4.12 3.42
C VAL A 149 5.18 2.68 3.39
N PRO A 150 5.90 1.72 2.75
CA PRO A 150 5.54 0.32 2.83
C PRO A 150 5.88 -0.20 4.23
N THR A 151 4.93 -0.88 4.88
CA THR A 151 5.16 -1.52 6.18
C THR A 151 4.51 -2.89 6.23
N SER A 152 4.98 -3.76 7.12
CA SER A 152 4.26 -4.98 7.49
C SER A 152 3.04 -4.62 8.35
N ARG A 153 1.99 -5.44 8.31
CA ARG A 153 0.82 -5.28 9.19
C ARG A 153 1.23 -5.29 10.66
N GLY A 154 2.12 -6.20 11.06
CA GLY A 154 2.51 -6.32 12.46
C GLY A 154 3.23 -5.10 13.00
N PHE A 155 4.14 -4.52 12.22
CA PHE A 155 4.76 -3.27 12.61
C PHE A 155 3.76 -2.11 12.58
N ASN A 156 2.85 -2.06 11.60
CA ASN A 156 1.84 -0.99 11.53
C ASN A 156 0.89 -1.01 12.76
N GLU A 157 0.43 -2.19 13.15
CA GLU A 157 -0.40 -2.42 14.34
C GLU A 157 0.36 -2.05 15.62
N PHE A 158 1.65 -2.37 15.68
CA PHE A 158 2.51 -2.02 16.80
C PHE A 158 2.79 -0.51 16.91
N LYS A 159 3.17 0.13 15.80
CA LYS A 159 3.42 1.58 15.72
C LYS A 159 2.16 2.34 16.08
N ASN A 160 1.03 1.96 15.49
CA ASN A 160 -0.25 2.63 15.69
C ASN A 160 -0.09 4.17 15.53
N SER A 161 -0.38 4.94 16.57
CA SER A 161 -0.24 6.40 16.60
C SER A 161 1.06 6.90 17.24
N ARG A 162 2.02 6.01 17.55
CA ARG A 162 3.31 6.41 18.12
C ARG A 162 4.17 7.08 17.06
N HIS A 163 5.07 7.94 17.52
CA HIS A 163 6.16 8.42 16.68
C HIS A 163 7.01 7.23 16.21
N PHE A 164 7.31 7.15 14.92
CA PHE A 164 7.90 5.95 14.33
C PHE A 164 9.27 5.61 14.96
N VAL A 165 10.08 6.61 15.35
CA VAL A 165 11.37 6.40 16.03
C VAL A 165 11.20 5.61 17.33
N VAL A 166 10.19 5.98 18.14
CA VAL A 166 9.87 5.28 19.39
C VAL A 166 9.40 3.87 19.08
N ALA A 167 8.51 3.71 18.11
CA ALA A 167 8.02 2.39 17.72
C ALA A 167 9.14 1.47 17.20
N VAL A 168 10.09 1.99 16.42
CA VAL A 168 11.25 1.22 15.95
C VAL A 168 12.09 0.75 17.13
N ALA A 169 12.47 1.67 18.04
CA ALA A 169 13.29 1.32 19.20
C ALA A 169 12.64 0.24 20.08
N GLU A 170 11.35 0.38 20.39
CA GLU A 170 10.60 -0.61 21.17
C GLU A 170 10.46 -1.94 20.44
N TRP A 171 10.21 -1.92 19.14
CA TRP A 171 10.09 -3.13 18.32
C TRP A 171 11.39 -3.93 18.31
N HIS A 172 12.54 -3.27 18.19
CA HIS A 172 13.85 -3.93 18.24
C HIS A 172 14.12 -4.58 19.60
N LYS A 173 13.79 -3.86 20.68
CA LYS A 173 13.91 -4.38 22.05
C LYS A 173 13.06 -5.63 22.27
N GLN A 174 11.83 -5.64 21.76
CA GLN A 174 10.90 -6.75 21.95
C GLN A 174 11.21 -7.97 21.07
N ASN A 175 11.59 -7.75 19.81
CA ASN A 175 11.70 -8.82 18.82
C ASN A 175 13.12 -9.37 18.63
N ARG A 176 14.13 -8.83 19.35
CA ARG A 176 15.55 -9.22 19.23
C ARG A 176 16.02 -9.31 17.76
N SER A 177 15.52 -8.40 16.92
CA SER A 177 15.80 -8.38 15.50
C SER A 177 17.10 -7.62 15.24
N ASN A 178 18.05 -8.27 14.56
CA ASN A 178 19.34 -7.68 14.16
C ASN A 178 19.24 -6.78 12.90
N ASN A 179 18.05 -6.61 12.32
CA ASN A 179 17.89 -5.80 11.11
C ASN A 179 17.89 -4.32 11.47
N GLN A 180 18.97 -3.58 11.18
CA GLN A 180 18.96 -2.13 11.38
C GLN A 180 17.95 -1.44 10.42
N PRO A 181 17.27 -0.36 10.85
CA PRO A 181 16.51 0.48 9.92
C PRO A 181 17.42 1.01 8.82
N PRO A 182 16.95 1.13 7.56
CA PRO A 182 17.77 1.63 6.47
C PRO A 182 18.34 3.02 6.77
N GLU A 183 19.60 3.25 6.40
CA GLU A 183 20.30 4.54 6.58
C GLU A 183 19.52 5.71 5.98
N ALA A 184 18.81 5.49 4.87
CA ALA A 184 17.94 6.48 4.23
C ALA A 184 16.82 7.00 5.14
N LEU A 185 16.28 6.16 6.05
CA LEU A 185 15.22 6.55 6.98
C LEU A 185 15.76 7.30 8.19
N LEU A 186 16.96 6.95 8.65
CA LEU A 186 17.70 7.74 9.65
C LEU A 186 18.02 9.12 9.07
N ASN A 187 18.51 9.19 7.83
CA ASN A 187 18.80 10.44 7.14
C ASN A 187 17.54 11.28 6.86
N TYR A 188 16.41 10.65 6.54
CA TYR A 188 15.11 11.34 6.42
C TYR A 188 14.64 11.92 7.76
N SER A 189 14.81 11.17 8.86
CA SER A 189 14.56 11.66 10.22
C SER A 189 15.43 12.89 10.53
N HIS A 190 16.74 12.84 10.24
CA HIS A 190 17.64 13.96 10.51
C HIS A 190 17.35 15.19 9.66
N SER A 191 17.03 15.02 8.37
CA SER A 191 16.82 16.13 7.43
C SER A 191 15.43 16.76 7.49
N THR A 192 14.42 16.02 7.94
CA THR A 192 13.02 16.48 7.97
C THR A 192 12.55 16.86 9.37
N TRP A 193 13.22 16.38 10.44
CA TRP A 193 12.76 16.52 11.82
C TRP A 193 13.73 17.22 12.77
N SER A 194 14.90 17.71 12.32
CA SER A 194 15.85 18.41 13.21
C SER A 194 15.31 19.70 13.85
N ASP A 195 14.20 20.25 13.35
CA ASP A 195 13.60 21.50 13.86
C ASP A 195 12.22 21.32 14.50
N THR A 196 11.72 20.08 14.67
CA THR A 196 10.47 19.89 15.43
C THR A 196 10.84 19.59 16.89
N PRO A 197 10.51 20.45 17.87
CA PRO A 197 10.84 20.20 19.26
C PRO A 197 10.10 18.94 19.73
N TYR A 198 10.83 17.82 19.78
CA TYR A 198 10.37 16.59 20.40
C TYR A 198 9.95 16.89 21.84
N ARG A 199 8.67 16.68 22.16
CA ARG A 199 8.09 16.93 23.49
C ARG A 199 8.37 15.79 24.48
N GLY A 200 9.52 15.12 24.33
CA GLY A 200 10.01 14.06 25.20
C GLY A 200 11.51 14.22 25.44
N GLU A 201 12.13 13.26 26.14
CA GLU A 201 13.55 13.35 26.47
C GLU A 201 14.45 13.46 25.22
N PRO A 202 15.56 14.23 25.29
CA PRO A 202 16.45 14.41 24.16
C PRO A 202 16.87 13.07 23.53
N VAL A 203 16.88 12.99 22.20
CA VAL A 203 17.25 11.79 21.44
C VAL A 203 18.65 11.28 21.84
N GLU A 204 19.53 12.20 22.23
CA GLU A 204 20.87 11.95 22.76
C GLU A 204 20.85 11.14 24.06
N ALA A 205 19.88 11.37 24.95
CA ALA A 205 19.71 10.64 26.21
C ALA A 205 19.22 9.20 26.00
N VAL A 206 18.43 8.97 24.94
CA VAL A 206 17.94 7.62 24.56
C VAL A 206 19.07 6.79 23.94
N LEU A 207 19.97 7.43 23.19
CA LEU A 207 21.12 6.76 22.58
C LEU A 207 22.26 6.51 23.58
N SER A 208 22.50 7.38 24.56
CA SER A 208 23.53 7.17 25.60
C SER A 208 23.24 5.99 26.52
N GLY A 209 21.96 5.58 26.65
CA GLY A 209 21.58 4.39 27.42
C GLY A 209 21.90 3.05 26.73
N LEU A 210 22.30 3.08 25.45
CA LEU A 210 22.67 1.87 24.69
C LEU A 210 24.17 1.54 24.78
N THR A 211 25.02 2.47 25.23
CA THR A 211 26.47 2.28 25.26
C THR A 211 27.03 1.87 26.62
N SER A 212 26.24 1.88 27.69
CA SER A 212 26.71 1.60 29.07
C SER A 212 26.43 0.18 29.57
N GLY A 213 26.22 -0.78 28.67
CA GLY A 213 25.81 -2.16 29.03
C GLY A 213 26.83 -3.27 28.79
N ASN A 214 28.13 -2.97 28.67
CA ASN A 214 29.15 -3.99 28.36
C ASN A 214 30.46 -3.79 29.15
N GLU A 215 30.39 -3.81 30.48
CA GLU A 215 31.58 -4.06 31.31
C GLU A 215 31.31 -5.21 32.29
N GLY A 216 31.82 -6.39 31.92
CA GLY A 216 32.35 -7.42 32.82
C GLY A 216 31.40 -8.09 33.82
N GLU A 217 30.78 -9.20 33.42
CA GLU A 217 30.44 -10.26 34.37
C GLU A 217 31.32 -11.48 34.08
N ASP A 218 32.29 -11.67 34.98
CA ASP A 218 33.24 -12.76 35.10
C ASP A 218 32.50 -14.02 35.60
N TYR A 219 32.55 -15.11 34.84
CA TYR A 219 31.95 -16.40 35.22
C TYR A 219 33.01 -17.28 35.89
N PRO A 220 32.79 -17.77 37.14
CA PRO A 220 33.71 -18.73 37.73
C PRO A 220 33.46 -20.15 37.20
N ASP A 221 34.57 -20.91 37.09
CA ASP A 221 34.69 -22.31 36.62
C ASP A 221 33.76 -23.32 37.33
#